data_AF-A0A432Q9Z6-F1
#
_entry.id   AF-A0A432Q9Z6-F1
#
_cell.length_a   1.000
_cell.length_b   1.000
_cell.length_c   1.000
_cell.angle_alpha   90.00
_cell.angle_beta   90.00
_cell.angle_gamma   90.00
#
_symmetry.space_group_name_H-M   'P 1'
#
loop_
_entity.id
_entity.type
_entity.pdbx_description
1 polymer ?
#
loop_
_entity_poly.entity_id
_entity_poly.type
_entity_poly.pdbx_seq_one_letter_code
_entity_poly.pdbx_strand_id
1 'polypeptide(L)'
;MKSILFLIISSLLFAVPLNAEQANRCHCFRNREFKADNRFSADDYLLTTSFNSLVATTLDVSKKEIIMQMMKGGVAPTDLVIALYIARESGLTPEILLAIHDNGGTWQEILHSQTLKDKQNNTPILKAITDGAATKTILRKITDWMLAERFGITQKELSCLQPSDFTYKETALLFILHKITDTPINLLIDLTRNQGMSWSEIAHNGGMTPAEVGKAVLQKRA
;
A
#
# COMPACT_ATOMS: atom_id res chain seq x y z
N MET A 1 -55.49 -4.80 -19.55
CA MET A 1 -54.91 -4.39 -18.25
C MET A 1 -53.91 -5.43 -17.70
N LYS A 2 -52.94 -5.90 -18.51
CA LYS A 2 -51.92 -6.89 -18.06
C LYS A 2 -50.46 -6.48 -18.36
N SER A 3 -50.23 -5.38 -19.07
CA SER A 3 -48.89 -4.97 -19.51
C SER A 3 -48.23 -3.85 -18.70
N ILE A 4 -48.92 -3.27 -17.70
CA ILE A 4 -48.37 -2.18 -16.87
C ILE A 4 -47.64 -2.72 -15.62
N LEU A 5 -47.94 -3.95 -15.19
CA LEU A 5 -47.35 -4.52 -13.98
C LEU A 5 -45.90 -5.03 -14.17
N PHE A 6 -45.47 -5.26 -15.42
CA PHE A 6 -44.13 -5.80 -15.71
C PHE A 6 -43.02 -4.74 -15.73
N LEU A 7 -43.38 -3.46 -15.87
CA LEU A 7 -42.41 -2.35 -15.94
C LEU A 7 -42.00 -1.78 -14.58
N ILE A 8 -42.75 -2.09 -13.51
CA ILE A 8 -42.44 -1.62 -12.14
C ILE A 8 -41.52 -2.62 -11.41
N ILE A 9 -41.50 -3.90 -11.81
CA ILE A 9 -40.66 -4.93 -11.17
C ILE A 9 -39.22 -4.94 -11.71
N SER A 10 -38.98 -4.47 -12.95
CA SER A 10 -37.64 -4.47 -13.55
C SER A 10 -36.73 -3.31 -13.10
N SER A 11 -37.25 -2.31 -12.38
CA SER A 11 -36.49 -1.14 -11.94
C SER A 11 -35.88 -1.29 -10.53
N LEU A 12 -36.15 -2.39 -9.83
CA LEU A 12 -35.64 -2.66 -8.48
C LEU A 12 -34.32 -3.48 -8.41
N LEU A 13 -33.72 -3.84 -9.56
CA LEU A 13 -32.56 -4.76 -9.59
C LEU A 13 -31.19 -4.10 -9.81
N PHE A 14 -31.08 -2.78 -9.78
CA PHE A 14 -29.79 -2.09 -9.85
C PHE A 14 -29.56 -1.18 -8.64
N ALA A 15 -29.68 -1.73 -7.43
CA ALA A 15 -28.95 -1.19 -6.30
C ALA A 15 -27.48 -1.59 -6.46
N VAL A 16 -26.72 -0.81 -7.23
CA VAL A 16 -25.26 -0.90 -7.20
C VAL A 16 -24.86 -0.56 -5.77
N PRO A 17 -24.14 -1.44 -5.04
CA PRO A 17 -23.59 -1.04 -3.75
C PRO A 17 -22.63 0.12 -4.03
N LEU A 18 -23.03 1.33 -3.64
CA LEU A 18 -22.10 2.43 -3.43
C LEU A 18 -21.14 1.94 -2.36
N ASN A 19 -19.94 1.54 -2.78
CA ASN A 19 -18.87 1.07 -1.91
C ASN A 19 -18.60 2.15 -0.85
N ALA A 20 -19.17 1.95 0.33
CA ALA A 20 -18.95 2.74 1.54
C ALA A 20 -17.54 2.53 2.13
N GLU A 21 -16.55 2.23 1.29
CA GLU A 21 -15.15 2.02 1.69
C GLU A 21 -14.41 3.34 1.97
N GLN A 22 -14.91 4.48 1.48
CA GLN A 22 -14.21 5.77 1.60
C GLN A 22 -14.39 6.45 2.98
N ALA A 23 -15.52 6.26 3.67
CA ALA A 23 -15.82 7.02 4.89
C ALA A 23 -15.20 6.44 6.19
N ASN A 24 -14.73 5.18 6.19
CA ASN A 24 -14.13 4.55 7.39
C ASN A 24 -12.61 4.75 7.52
N ARG A 25 -11.94 5.36 6.54
CA ARG A 25 -10.48 5.30 6.43
C ARG A 25 -9.70 6.43 7.12
N CYS A 26 -10.34 7.48 7.64
CA CYS A 26 -9.60 8.67 8.11
C CYS A 26 -9.85 9.17 9.54
N HIS A 27 -10.48 8.40 10.44
CA HIS A 27 -10.48 8.75 11.87
C HIS A 27 -9.97 7.64 12.77
N CYS A 28 -8.64 7.62 12.85
CA CYS A 28 -7.82 7.07 13.92
C CYS A 28 -8.10 5.61 14.28
N PHE A 29 -7.25 4.71 13.79
CA PHE A 29 -7.10 3.36 14.32
C PHE A 29 -7.34 3.34 15.83
N ARG A 30 -8.47 2.76 16.25
CA ARG A 30 -8.91 2.71 17.65
C ARG A 30 -8.03 1.76 18.46
N ASN A 31 -7.61 0.68 17.81
CA ASN A 31 -6.73 -0.33 18.37
C ASN A 31 -5.33 -0.11 17.80
N ARG A 32 -4.39 0.28 18.66
CA ARG A 32 -2.99 0.56 18.29
C ARG A 32 -1.99 -0.35 18.99
N GLU A 33 -2.51 -1.25 19.81
CA GLU A 33 -1.76 -2.15 20.67
C GLU A 33 -2.35 -3.54 20.53
N PHE A 34 -1.48 -4.56 20.61
CA PHE A 34 -1.89 -5.94 20.62
C PHE A 34 -2.73 -6.23 21.88
N LYS A 35 -3.80 -7.00 21.71
CA LYS A 35 -4.64 -7.50 22.80
C LYS A 35 -4.85 -9.00 22.60
N ALA A 36 -4.50 -9.81 23.58
CA ALA A 36 -4.57 -11.27 23.45
C ALA A 36 -6.01 -11.78 23.24
N ASP A 37 -7.00 -11.12 23.85
CA ASP A 37 -8.43 -11.41 23.68
C ASP A 37 -9.00 -10.93 22.32
N ASN A 38 -8.26 -10.11 21.58
CA ASN A 38 -8.61 -9.64 20.25
C ASN A 38 -7.35 -9.41 19.38
N ARG A 39 -6.68 -10.52 19.08
CA ARG A 39 -5.34 -10.52 18.47
C ARG A 39 -5.23 -9.77 17.15
N PHE A 40 -6.26 -9.77 16.30
CA PHE A 40 -6.20 -9.09 15.00
C PHE A 40 -6.52 -7.59 15.06
N SER A 41 -6.95 -7.06 16.21
CA SER A 41 -7.52 -5.72 16.30
C SER A 41 -6.56 -4.60 15.92
N ALA A 42 -5.24 -4.80 16.07
CA ALA A 42 -4.22 -3.81 15.76
C ALA A 42 -3.48 -4.05 14.43
N ASP A 43 -3.84 -5.09 13.67
CA ASP A 43 -3.13 -5.46 12.44
C ASP A 43 -3.21 -4.36 11.37
N ASP A 44 -4.39 -3.78 11.15
CA ASP A 44 -4.55 -2.69 10.18
C ASP A 44 -3.71 -1.46 10.52
N TYR A 45 -3.58 -1.15 11.82
CA TYR A 45 -2.72 -0.07 12.30
C TYR A 45 -1.25 -0.39 12.05
N LEU A 46 -0.81 -1.60 12.43
CA LEU A 46 0.56 -2.06 12.24
C LEU A 46 0.97 -2.07 10.76
N LEU A 47 0.14 -2.67 9.89
CA LEU A 47 0.36 -2.73 8.44
C LEU A 47 0.46 -1.32 7.86
N THR A 48 -0.49 -0.43 8.21
CA THR A 48 -0.53 0.93 7.65
C THR A 48 0.61 1.80 8.18
N THR A 49 0.90 1.76 9.49
CA THR A 49 1.97 2.60 10.04
C THR A 49 3.35 2.16 9.56
N SER A 50 3.59 0.86 9.43
CA SER A 50 4.86 0.30 8.93
C SER A 50 5.04 0.65 7.46
N PHE A 51 4.02 0.42 6.64
CA PHE A 51 4.05 0.75 5.22
C PHE A 51 4.20 2.26 4.96
N ASN A 52 3.46 3.12 5.68
CA ASN A 52 3.63 4.58 5.54
C ASN A 52 5.01 5.05 5.99
N SER A 53 5.64 4.36 6.95
CA SER A 53 7.01 4.67 7.35
C SER A 53 8.01 4.26 6.26
N LEU A 54 7.76 3.13 5.58
CA LEU A 54 8.54 2.70 4.42
C LEU A 54 8.42 3.70 3.27
N VAL A 55 7.20 4.09 2.89
CA VAL A 55 6.96 5.11 1.85
C VAL A 55 7.64 6.42 2.20
N ALA A 56 7.48 6.89 3.45
CA ALA A 56 8.07 8.15 3.90
C ALA A 56 9.60 8.15 3.76
N THR A 57 10.26 7.08 4.18
CA THR A 57 11.73 7.01 4.14
C THR A 57 12.29 6.78 2.75
N THR A 58 11.57 6.12 1.83
CA THR A 58 12.10 5.79 0.49
C THR A 58 11.75 6.85 -0.54
N LEU A 59 10.59 7.50 -0.43
CA LEU A 59 10.15 8.55 -1.35
C LEU A 59 10.43 9.97 -0.84
N ASP A 60 11.16 10.09 0.28
CA ASP A 60 11.58 11.35 0.88
C ASP A 60 10.41 12.32 1.16
N VAL A 61 9.32 11.77 1.70
CA VAL A 61 8.14 12.54 2.09
C VAL A 61 7.82 12.32 3.56
N SER A 62 7.26 13.33 4.23
CA SER A 62 6.92 13.17 5.65
C SER A 62 5.69 12.27 5.84
N LYS A 63 5.66 11.45 6.89
CA LYS A 63 4.43 10.68 7.25
C LYS A 63 3.20 11.58 7.41
N LYS A 64 3.40 12.79 7.92
CA LYS A 64 2.34 13.79 8.07
C LYS A 64 1.77 14.15 6.70
N GLU A 65 2.62 14.42 5.72
CA GLU A 65 2.21 14.76 4.36
C GLU A 65 1.43 13.62 3.69
N ILE A 66 1.89 12.37 3.79
CA ILE A 66 1.15 11.19 3.31
C ILE A 66 -0.27 11.16 3.91
N ILE A 67 -0.37 11.33 5.24
CA ILE A 67 -1.66 11.34 5.95
C ILE A 67 -2.53 12.52 5.48
N MET A 68 -1.96 13.72 5.35
CA MET A 68 -2.71 14.90 4.93
C MET A 68 -3.24 14.77 3.50
N GLN A 69 -2.47 14.21 2.57
CA GLN A 69 -2.91 13.99 1.20
C GLN A 69 -4.06 12.97 1.13
N MET A 70 -3.97 11.87 1.89
CA MET A 70 -5.09 10.90 2.01
C MET A 70 -6.34 11.53 2.63
N MET A 71 -6.19 12.35 3.68
CA MET A 71 -7.33 12.93 4.41
C MET A 71 -8.01 14.08 3.67
N LYS A 72 -7.23 15.03 3.11
CA LYS A 72 -7.77 16.24 2.49
C LYS A 72 -8.23 16.03 1.05
N GLY A 73 -7.47 15.23 0.30
CA GLY A 73 -7.77 14.98 -1.11
C GLY A 73 -8.73 13.81 -1.33
N GLY A 74 -9.02 13.00 -0.29
CA GLY A 74 -9.76 11.75 -0.46
C GLY A 74 -9.02 10.73 -1.35
N VAL A 75 -7.73 10.95 -1.59
CA VAL A 75 -6.90 10.19 -2.52
C VAL A 75 -6.78 8.76 -2.01
N ALA A 76 -7.00 7.79 -2.90
CA ALA A 76 -6.81 6.40 -2.55
C ALA A 76 -5.33 6.15 -2.17
N PRO A 77 -5.03 5.43 -1.07
CA PRO A 77 -3.65 5.20 -0.64
C PRO A 77 -2.76 4.58 -1.73
N THR A 78 -3.36 3.77 -2.61
CA THR A 78 -2.68 3.12 -3.73
C THR A 78 -2.24 4.13 -4.79
N ASP A 79 -3.11 5.08 -5.12
CA ASP A 79 -2.87 6.12 -6.12
C ASP A 79 -1.85 7.12 -5.62
N LEU A 80 -1.91 7.47 -4.33
CA LEU A 80 -0.91 8.31 -3.69
C LEU A 80 0.51 7.72 -3.81
N VAL A 81 0.69 6.43 -3.53
CA VAL A 81 2.01 5.78 -3.62
C VAL A 81 2.52 5.77 -5.06
N ILE A 82 1.65 5.53 -6.05
CA ILE A 82 2.01 5.58 -7.47
C ILE A 82 2.41 7.01 -7.87
N ALA A 83 1.62 8.01 -7.47
CA ALA A 83 1.90 9.42 -7.72
C ALA A 83 3.25 9.84 -7.12
N LEU A 84 3.52 9.48 -5.86
CA LEU A 84 4.79 9.78 -5.18
C LEU A 84 5.98 9.11 -5.89
N TYR A 85 5.83 7.87 -6.34
CA TYR A 85 6.87 7.18 -7.09
C TYR A 85 7.13 7.85 -8.45
N ILE A 86 6.09 8.16 -9.22
CA ILE A 86 6.23 8.87 -10.50
C ILE A 86 6.84 10.26 -10.30
N ALA A 87 6.43 10.98 -9.25
CA ALA A 87 6.97 12.29 -8.89
C ALA A 87 8.48 12.22 -8.64
N ARG A 88 8.94 11.22 -7.87
CA ARG A 88 10.38 10.97 -7.64
C ARG A 88 11.13 10.75 -8.95
N GLU A 89 10.60 9.94 -9.85
CA GLU A 89 11.29 9.57 -11.09
C GLU A 89 11.23 10.62 -12.21
N SER A 90 10.24 11.53 -12.16
CA SER A 90 10.01 12.52 -13.23
C SER A 90 10.27 13.97 -12.81
N GLY A 91 10.43 14.23 -11.51
CA GLY A 91 10.54 15.58 -10.95
C GLY A 91 9.25 16.39 -11.02
N LEU A 92 8.09 15.77 -11.35
CA LEU A 92 6.79 16.40 -11.18
C LEU A 92 6.32 16.33 -9.72
N THR A 93 5.32 17.13 -9.36
CA THR A 93 4.73 17.06 -8.02
C THR A 93 3.61 16.01 -7.97
N PRO A 94 3.42 15.30 -6.84
CA PRO A 94 2.31 14.36 -6.68
C PRO A 94 0.95 15.01 -6.91
N GLU A 95 0.77 16.28 -6.53
CA GLU A 95 -0.50 17.01 -6.68
C GLU A 95 -0.90 17.16 -8.14
N ILE A 96 0.05 17.44 -9.04
CA ILE A 96 -0.24 17.56 -10.48
C ILE A 96 -0.65 16.20 -11.04
N LEU A 97 0.08 15.15 -10.67
CA LEU A 97 -0.19 13.78 -11.13
C LEU A 97 -1.56 13.29 -10.66
N LEU A 98 -1.89 13.50 -9.39
CA LEU A 98 -3.17 13.15 -8.80
C LEU A 98 -4.32 13.96 -9.41
N ALA A 99 -4.12 15.27 -9.65
CA ALA A 99 -5.15 16.07 -10.31
C ALA A 99 -5.48 15.55 -11.73
N ILE A 100 -4.49 15.11 -12.50
CA ILE A 100 -4.76 14.51 -13.82
C ILE A 100 -5.52 13.19 -13.67
N HIS A 101 -5.12 12.37 -12.71
CA HIS A 101 -5.76 11.08 -12.44
C HIS A 101 -7.23 11.23 -12.00
N ASP A 102 -7.49 12.17 -11.09
CA ASP A 102 -8.83 12.44 -10.55
C ASP A 102 -9.78 13.01 -11.62
N ASN A 103 -9.24 13.64 -12.67
CA ASN A 103 -10.00 14.09 -13.84
C ASN A 103 -10.21 12.98 -14.90
N GLY A 104 -10.01 11.71 -14.54
CA GLY A 104 -10.28 10.54 -15.37
C GLY A 104 -9.09 10.04 -16.18
N GLY A 105 -7.91 10.63 -16.02
CA GLY A 105 -6.68 10.13 -16.64
C GLY A 105 -6.19 8.84 -15.97
N THR A 106 -5.79 7.86 -16.75
CA THR A 106 -5.10 6.66 -16.24
C THR A 106 -3.62 6.95 -15.98
N TRP A 107 -3.00 6.17 -15.09
CA TRP A 107 -1.55 6.23 -14.89
C TRP A 107 -0.75 6.02 -16.18
N GLN A 108 -1.27 5.18 -17.09
CA GLN A 108 -0.69 4.94 -18.40
C GLN A 108 -0.72 6.20 -19.28
N GLU A 109 -1.87 6.88 -19.38
CA GLU A 109 -2.03 8.11 -20.16
C GLU A 109 -1.17 9.25 -19.61
N ILE A 110 -1.09 9.37 -18.27
CA ILE A 110 -0.23 10.35 -17.60
C ILE A 110 1.21 10.16 -18.08
N LEU A 111 1.76 8.95 -18.02
CA LEU A 111 3.14 8.68 -18.45
C LEU A 111 3.36 8.82 -19.96
N HIS A 112 2.34 8.65 -20.80
CA HIS A 112 2.43 8.90 -22.23
C HIS A 112 2.34 10.39 -22.64
N SER A 113 2.02 11.28 -21.70
CA SER A 113 1.99 12.72 -21.98
C SER A 113 3.38 13.25 -22.37
N GLN A 114 3.40 14.20 -23.30
CA GLN A 114 4.66 14.75 -23.84
C GLN A 114 5.54 15.37 -22.74
N THR A 115 4.90 15.95 -21.71
CA THR A 115 5.57 16.54 -20.53
C THR A 115 6.39 15.54 -19.73
N LEU A 116 6.00 14.26 -19.75
CA LEU A 116 6.63 13.19 -18.97
C LEU A 116 7.66 12.39 -19.77
N LYS A 117 7.49 12.25 -21.09
CA LYS A 117 8.44 11.52 -21.95
C LYS A 117 9.87 12.05 -21.86
N ASP A 118 10.03 13.36 -21.77
CA ASP A 118 11.37 14.00 -21.77
C ASP A 118 12.06 13.94 -20.40
N LYS A 119 11.32 13.59 -19.34
CA LYS A 119 11.80 13.57 -17.94
C LYS A 119 11.85 12.19 -17.33
N GLN A 120 11.49 11.14 -18.08
CA GLN A 120 11.32 9.81 -17.54
C GLN A 120 12.63 9.05 -17.50
N ASN A 121 13.08 8.64 -16.31
CA ASN A 121 14.00 7.52 -16.19
C ASN A 121 13.27 6.24 -16.64
N ASN A 122 13.81 5.50 -17.60
CA ASN A 122 13.17 4.28 -18.12
C ASN A 122 13.30 3.10 -17.13
N THR A 123 12.68 3.23 -15.95
CA THR A 123 12.72 2.20 -14.92
C THR A 123 11.75 1.06 -15.25
N PRO A 124 12.03 -0.18 -14.80
CA PRO A 124 11.12 -1.31 -14.99
C PRO A 124 9.71 -1.08 -14.41
N ILE A 125 9.59 -0.24 -13.37
CA ILE A 125 8.29 0.10 -12.76
C ILE A 125 7.51 1.02 -13.69
N LEU A 126 8.12 2.11 -14.16
CA LEU A 126 7.46 3.02 -15.07
C LEU A 126 7.07 2.33 -16.38
N LYS A 127 7.93 1.44 -16.87
CA LYS A 127 7.58 0.59 -18.03
C LYS A 127 6.32 -0.25 -17.76
N ALA A 128 6.22 -0.88 -16.59
CA ALA A 128 5.03 -1.66 -16.25
C ALA A 128 3.75 -0.81 -16.22
N ILE A 129 3.85 0.45 -15.76
CA ILE A 129 2.73 1.40 -15.78
C ILE A 129 2.36 1.75 -17.23
N THR A 130 3.34 2.07 -18.09
CA THR A 130 3.08 2.39 -19.51
C THR A 130 2.55 1.19 -20.29
N ASP A 131 2.90 -0.04 -19.90
CA ASP A 131 2.38 -1.27 -20.48
C ASP A 131 0.95 -1.61 -20.00
N GLY A 132 0.36 -0.77 -19.13
CA GLY A 132 -1.01 -0.97 -18.62
C GLY A 132 -1.13 -2.06 -17.54
N ALA A 133 -0.08 -2.32 -16.77
CA ALA A 133 -0.14 -3.29 -15.68
C ALA A 133 -1.20 -2.90 -14.63
N ALA A 134 -1.85 -3.90 -14.02
CA ALA A 134 -2.83 -3.66 -12.96
C ALA A 134 -2.20 -2.97 -11.74
N THR A 135 -2.98 -2.10 -11.06
CA THR A 135 -2.56 -1.34 -9.86
C THR A 135 -1.91 -2.21 -8.79
N LYS A 136 -2.44 -3.41 -8.53
CA LYS A 136 -1.86 -4.36 -7.57
C LYS A 136 -0.43 -4.77 -7.96
N THR A 137 -0.20 -5.03 -9.24
CA THR A 137 1.12 -5.39 -9.79
C THR A 137 2.08 -4.21 -9.70
N ILE A 138 1.63 -2.99 -10.04
CA ILE A 138 2.42 -1.77 -9.91
C ILE A 138 2.86 -1.56 -8.46
N LEU A 139 1.92 -1.62 -7.51
CA LEU A 139 2.22 -1.46 -6.09
C LEU A 139 3.15 -2.53 -5.54
N ARG A 140 3.03 -3.77 -6.02
CA ARG A 140 3.97 -4.82 -5.64
C ARG A 140 5.39 -4.45 -6.09
N LYS A 141 5.56 -4.02 -7.34
CA LYS A 141 6.86 -3.62 -7.86
C LYS A 141 7.43 -2.40 -7.13
N ILE A 142 6.61 -1.39 -6.81
CA ILE A 142 7.04 -0.23 -6.01
C ILE A 142 7.45 -0.69 -4.60
N THR A 143 6.69 -1.59 -3.98
CA THR A 143 7.02 -2.12 -2.65
C THR A 143 8.32 -2.91 -2.64
N ASP A 144 8.51 -3.78 -3.62
CA ASP A 144 9.74 -4.54 -3.82
C ASP A 144 10.95 -3.60 -3.99
N TRP A 145 10.81 -2.54 -4.80
CA TRP A 145 11.82 -1.49 -4.95
C TRP A 145 12.09 -0.76 -3.64
N MET A 146 11.05 -0.37 -2.89
CA MET A 146 11.22 0.30 -1.59
C MET A 146 11.96 -0.58 -0.58
N LEU A 147 11.67 -1.88 -0.56
CA LEU A 147 12.35 -2.84 0.31
C LEU A 147 13.82 -3.03 -0.09
N ALA A 148 14.11 -3.12 -1.38
CA ALA A 148 15.46 -3.19 -1.91
C ALA A 148 16.27 -1.93 -1.56
N GLU A 149 15.71 -0.75 -1.82
CA GLU A 149 16.31 0.55 -1.53
C GLU A 149 16.57 0.73 -0.02
N ARG A 150 15.59 0.37 0.81
CA ARG A 150 15.65 0.65 2.25
C ARG A 150 16.49 -0.36 3.03
N PHE A 151 16.38 -1.64 2.70
CA PHE A 151 16.92 -2.73 3.51
C PHE A 151 17.89 -3.64 2.75
N GLY A 152 18.21 -3.33 1.49
CA GLY A 152 19.07 -4.17 0.66
C GLY A 152 18.45 -5.53 0.34
N ILE A 153 17.12 -5.66 0.36
CA ILE A 153 16.45 -6.91 -0.01
C ILE A 153 16.73 -7.22 -1.48
N THR A 154 17.26 -8.40 -1.74
CA THR A 154 17.54 -8.85 -3.10
C THR A 154 16.27 -9.35 -3.81
N GLN A 155 16.25 -9.31 -5.14
CA GLN A 155 15.17 -9.92 -5.92
C GLN A 155 15.01 -11.42 -5.63
N LYS A 156 16.11 -12.10 -5.30
CA LYS A 156 16.10 -13.51 -4.90
C LYS A 156 15.32 -13.70 -3.59
N GLU A 157 15.56 -12.86 -2.59
CA GLU A 157 14.79 -12.88 -1.34
C GLU A 157 13.31 -12.56 -1.60
N LEU A 158 12.99 -11.56 -2.43
CA LEU A 158 11.59 -11.22 -2.77
C LEU A 158 10.86 -12.34 -3.53
N SER A 159 11.59 -13.11 -4.34
CA SER A 159 11.03 -14.20 -5.16
C SER A 159 10.59 -15.42 -4.35
N CYS A 160 10.93 -15.50 -3.05
CA CYS A 160 10.46 -16.58 -2.20
C CYS A 160 8.95 -16.49 -1.89
N LEU A 161 8.33 -15.31 -2.13
CA LEU A 161 6.90 -15.08 -1.95
C LEU A 161 6.18 -15.14 -3.29
N GLN A 162 5.07 -15.89 -3.38
CA GLN A 162 4.21 -15.77 -4.55
C GLN A 162 3.40 -14.47 -4.49
N PRO A 163 3.13 -13.80 -5.62
CA PRO A 163 2.36 -12.54 -5.65
C PRO A 163 0.94 -12.63 -5.08
N SER A 164 0.37 -13.83 -4.98
CA SER A 164 -0.94 -14.11 -4.40
C SER A 164 -0.95 -14.18 -2.87
N ASP A 165 0.18 -14.48 -2.25
CA ASP A 165 0.20 -14.97 -0.87
C ASP A 165 0.10 -13.85 0.16
N PHE A 166 0.51 -12.64 -0.23
CA PHE A 166 0.54 -11.47 0.64
C PHE A 166 0.17 -10.22 -0.15
N THR A 167 -0.59 -9.33 0.48
CA THR A 167 -0.78 -7.97 0.00
C THR A 167 0.56 -7.22 0.01
N TYR A 168 0.64 -6.08 -0.68
CA TYR A 168 1.85 -5.26 -0.67
C TYR A 168 2.21 -4.74 0.74
N LYS A 169 1.20 -4.43 1.58
CA LYS A 169 1.43 -4.02 2.98
C LYS A 169 1.95 -5.17 3.83
N GLU A 170 1.38 -6.36 3.68
CA GLU A 170 1.86 -7.55 4.39
C GLU A 170 3.26 -7.93 3.94
N THR A 171 3.55 -7.85 2.64
CA THR A 171 4.90 -8.07 2.09
C THR A 171 5.89 -7.09 2.72
N ALA A 172 5.55 -5.79 2.75
CA ALA A 172 6.38 -4.78 3.40
C ALA A 172 6.62 -5.11 4.87
N LEU A 173 5.56 -5.40 5.62
CA LEU A 173 5.66 -5.72 7.05
C LEU A 173 6.49 -6.98 7.30
N LEU A 174 6.30 -8.04 6.51
CA LEU A 174 7.05 -9.29 6.61
C LEU A 174 8.57 -9.04 6.51
N PHE A 175 8.99 -8.29 5.50
CA PHE A 175 10.41 -7.97 5.32
C PHE A 175 10.94 -6.95 6.34
N ILE A 176 10.10 -6.01 6.78
CA ILE A 176 10.44 -5.09 7.87
C ILE A 176 10.72 -5.88 9.15
N LEU A 177 9.80 -6.77 9.56
CA LEU A 177 9.97 -7.63 10.72
C LEU A 177 11.23 -8.49 10.59
N HIS A 178 11.40 -9.17 9.46
CA HIS A 178 12.61 -9.95 9.17
C HIS A 178 13.89 -9.15 9.42
N LYS A 179 13.93 -7.90 8.96
CA LYS A 179 15.13 -7.07 9.08
C LYS A 179 15.34 -6.46 10.46
N ILE A 180 14.28 -6.12 11.19
CA ILE A 180 14.44 -5.47 12.51
C ILE A 180 14.63 -6.48 13.65
N THR A 181 14.11 -7.70 13.51
CA THR A 181 14.25 -8.76 14.54
C THR A 181 15.27 -9.83 14.18
N ASP A 182 15.84 -9.77 12.98
CA ASP A 182 16.66 -10.84 12.38
C ASP A 182 15.95 -12.22 12.35
N THR A 183 14.60 -12.23 12.44
CA THR A 183 13.80 -13.46 12.35
C THR A 183 13.78 -13.97 10.91
N PRO A 184 14.05 -15.26 10.63
CA PRO A 184 13.98 -15.81 9.28
C PRO A 184 12.60 -15.62 8.63
N ILE A 185 12.58 -15.23 7.34
CA ILE A 185 11.32 -14.96 6.60
C ILE A 185 10.41 -16.20 6.58
N ASN A 186 10.98 -17.39 6.38
CA ASN A 186 10.21 -18.64 6.36
C ASN A 186 9.50 -18.91 7.70
N LEU A 187 10.11 -18.52 8.81
CA LEU A 187 9.47 -18.62 10.12
C LEU A 187 8.30 -17.63 10.23
N LEU A 188 8.48 -16.37 9.82
CA LEU A 188 7.39 -15.38 9.83
C LEU A 188 6.21 -15.78 8.92
N ILE A 189 6.49 -16.39 7.76
CA ILE A 189 5.46 -16.97 6.89
C ILE A 189 4.72 -18.11 7.62
N ASP A 190 5.44 -19.02 8.27
CA ASP A 190 4.85 -20.13 9.01
C ASP A 190 3.93 -19.64 10.15
N LEU A 191 4.37 -18.65 10.94
CA LEU A 191 3.57 -18.05 12.02
C LEU A 191 2.24 -17.49 11.50
N THR A 192 2.25 -16.81 10.35
CA THR A 192 1.04 -16.19 9.79
C THR A 192 0.14 -17.16 9.04
N ARG A 193 0.70 -18.01 8.19
CA ARG A 193 -0.08 -18.84 7.25
C ARG A 193 -0.45 -20.20 7.83
N ASN A 194 0.43 -20.80 8.63
CA ASN A 194 0.21 -22.14 9.18
C ASN A 194 -0.29 -22.08 10.62
N GLN A 195 0.27 -21.19 11.44
CA GLN A 195 -0.11 -21.07 12.85
C GLN A 195 -1.25 -20.06 13.09
N GLY A 196 -1.61 -19.28 12.05
CA GLY A 196 -2.73 -18.34 12.09
C GLY A 196 -2.55 -17.22 13.11
N MET A 197 -1.31 -16.83 13.42
CA MET A 197 -1.01 -15.69 14.27
C MET A 197 -1.34 -14.38 13.54
N SER A 198 -1.81 -13.40 14.30
CA SER A 198 -2.00 -12.04 13.77
C SER A 198 -0.66 -11.32 13.61
N TRP A 199 -0.62 -10.28 12.77
CA TRP A 199 0.61 -9.51 12.59
C TRP A 199 1.03 -8.78 13.87
N SER A 200 0.07 -8.24 14.61
CA SER A 200 0.33 -7.55 15.87
C SER A 200 0.75 -8.49 17.00
N GLU A 201 0.27 -9.73 17.00
CA GLU A 201 0.76 -10.80 17.89
C GLU A 201 2.21 -11.18 17.58
N ILE A 202 2.57 -11.34 16.30
CA ILE A 202 3.94 -11.63 15.89
C ILE A 202 4.89 -10.50 16.32
N ALA A 203 4.50 -9.24 16.08
CA ALA A 203 5.29 -8.08 16.50
C ALA A 203 5.45 -8.05 18.04
N HIS A 204 4.35 -8.30 18.78
CA HIS A 204 4.36 -8.32 20.24
C HIS A 204 5.29 -9.41 20.80
N ASN A 205 5.22 -10.63 20.26
CA ASN A 205 6.11 -11.73 20.65
C ASN A 205 7.58 -11.46 20.28
N GLY A 206 7.82 -10.63 19.27
CA GLY A 206 9.13 -10.08 18.93
C GLY A 206 9.56 -8.89 19.81
N GLY A 207 8.81 -8.56 20.87
CA GLY A 207 9.12 -7.48 21.79
C GLY A 207 8.83 -6.08 21.26
N MET A 208 7.99 -5.94 20.24
CA MET A 208 7.69 -4.65 19.60
C MET A 208 6.20 -4.31 19.62
N THR A 209 5.90 -3.06 19.92
CA THR A 209 4.59 -2.46 19.67
C THR A 209 4.45 -2.06 18.19
N PRO A 210 3.21 -1.95 17.68
CA PRO A 210 2.99 -1.44 16.32
C PRO A 210 3.61 -0.08 16.03
N ALA A 211 3.65 0.82 17.02
CA ALA A 211 4.28 2.13 16.87
C ALA A 211 5.81 2.03 16.75
N GLU A 212 6.44 1.11 17.48
CA GLU A 212 7.88 0.88 17.43
C GLU A 212 8.34 0.29 16.10
N VAL A 213 7.58 -0.65 15.52
CA VAL A 213 7.87 -1.18 14.17
C VAL A 213 7.94 -0.03 13.16
N GLY A 214 6.94 0.86 13.16
CA GLY A 214 6.93 2.03 12.27
C GLY A 214 8.12 2.98 12.51
N LYS A 215 8.53 3.19 13.76
CA LYS A 215 9.71 4.02 14.08
C LYS A 215 11.02 3.36 13.62
N ALA A 216 11.16 2.05 13.79
CA ALA A 216 12.35 1.31 13.40
C ALA A 216 12.62 1.42 11.88
N VAL A 217 11.56 1.45 11.07
CA VAL A 217 11.69 1.67 9.61
C VAL A 217 12.34 3.02 9.27
N LEU A 218 12.19 4.05 10.11
CA LEU A 218 12.75 5.39 9.86
C LEU A 218 14.21 5.55 10.32
N GLN A 219 14.69 4.67 11.19
CA GLN A 219 16.06 4.75 11.71
C GLN A 219 17.05 4.25 10.65
N LYS A 220 17.93 5.11 10.12
CA LYS A 220 19.04 4.64 9.27
C LYS A 220 19.89 3.66 10.08
N ARG A 221 20.06 2.43 9.60
CA ARG A 221 21.11 1.56 10.12
C ARG A 221 22.45 2.28 9.87
N ALA A 222 23.19 2.51 10.94
CA ALA A 222 24.52 3.11 10.91
C ALA A 222 25.50 2.21 10.15
#